data_AF-A0AAN8IYI0-F1
#
_entry.id   AF-A0AAN8IYI0-F1
#
_cell.length_a   1.000
_cell.length_b   1.000
_cell.length_c   1.000
_cell.angle_alpha   90.00
_cell.angle_beta   90.00
_cell.angle_gamma   90.00
#
_symmetry.space_group_name_H-M   'P 1'
#
loop_
_entity.id
_entity.type
_entity.pdbx_description
1 polymer ?
#
loop_
_entity_poly.entity_id
_entity_poly.type
_entity_poly.pdbx_seq_one_letter_code
_entity_poly.pdbx_strand_id
1 'polypeptide(L)'
;MYAVLCSLFQLRGKKKNKCIAAAFVVLMMWIIYYVVYEYTVCGSDPYSFLSEHCFADTRTHSYKYLINEAEICKPLPDNIFLLIVVPSRTSEFEERQVIRQTWGSLAVNNTEIRLVFMLGYRPEIDQQVLKSESETYHDIIQEDFYDSYRNLSIKSEAILRFANTFCSNVKYILKVDADVFVNLPALIEDLRERGGTNMIMGYVFSFRMPFRDQGSKFYFERISYPLTYLPTYLNGPAYVLSGDTPRKLLSVALNTKQYALEDIFITGVVRKRAAVQLIHHRRFDYRKPFVDICWFEHKIIGHSFNKEQMLEIWSQKVQNKTCTTSIRVFYMLHDRLALW
;
A
#
# COMPACT_ATOMS: atom_id res chain seq x y z
N MET A 1 20.95 30.37 -16.05
CA MET A 1 22.32 30.79 -15.66
C MET A 1 23.22 31.06 -16.88
N TYR A 2 23.43 30.12 -17.81
CA TYR A 2 24.34 30.31 -18.96
C TYR A 2 23.87 31.31 -20.04
N ALA A 3 22.57 31.43 -20.32
CA ALA A 3 22.03 32.47 -21.21
C ALA A 3 22.15 33.89 -20.63
N VAL A 4 22.14 34.00 -19.29
CA VAL A 4 22.35 35.25 -18.55
C VAL A 4 23.84 35.65 -18.62
N LEU A 5 24.76 34.69 -18.51
CA LEU A 5 26.20 34.89 -18.72
C LEU A 5 26.53 35.41 -20.13
N CYS A 6 25.93 34.85 -21.19
CA CYS A 6 26.14 35.38 -22.56
C CYS A 6 25.62 36.81 -22.76
N SER A 7 24.66 37.24 -21.94
CA SER A 7 24.10 38.60 -21.96
C SER A 7 24.92 39.59 -21.12
N LEU A 8 25.58 39.11 -20.06
CA LEU A 8 26.50 39.88 -19.21
C LEU A 8 27.79 40.31 -19.94
N PHE A 9 28.24 39.55 -20.94
CA PHE A 9 29.42 39.89 -21.77
C PHE A 9 29.13 40.86 -22.95
N GLN A 10 27.96 41.51 -23.00
CA GLN A 10 27.55 42.44 -24.06
C GLN A 10 27.73 41.93 -25.52
N LEU A 11 27.69 40.61 -25.73
CA LEU A 11 27.86 40.02 -27.05
C LEU A 11 26.67 40.36 -27.96
N ARG A 12 26.93 40.84 -29.19
CA ARG A 12 25.89 41.17 -30.21
C ARG A 12 25.98 40.27 -31.45
N GLY A 13 24.85 40.10 -32.13
CA GLY A 13 24.76 39.39 -33.42
C GLY A 13 25.30 37.95 -33.38
N LYS A 14 26.12 37.59 -34.36
CA LYS A 14 26.67 36.22 -34.53
C LYS A 14 27.45 35.71 -33.30
N LYS A 15 28.09 36.58 -32.50
CA LYS A 15 28.84 36.17 -31.30
C LYS A 15 27.91 35.75 -30.16
N LYS A 16 26.76 36.41 -29.99
CA LYS A 16 25.74 36.04 -29.00
C LYS A 16 25.15 34.66 -29.33
N ASN A 17 24.82 34.43 -30.59
CA ASN A 17 24.26 33.15 -31.05
C ASN A 17 25.24 31.99 -30.84
N LYS A 18 26.55 32.20 -31.09
CA LYS A 18 27.58 31.20 -30.80
C LYS A 18 27.73 30.90 -29.30
N CYS A 19 27.67 31.93 -28.45
CA CYS A 19 27.72 31.75 -26.99
C CYS A 19 26.50 30.96 -26.47
N ILE A 20 25.30 31.30 -26.95
CA ILE A 20 24.06 30.59 -26.61
C ILE A 20 24.15 29.13 -27.08
N ALA A 21 24.60 28.88 -28.31
CA ALA A 21 24.78 27.53 -28.83
C ALA A 21 25.79 26.72 -27.99
N ALA A 22 26.93 27.31 -27.62
CA ALA A 22 27.90 26.66 -26.75
C ALA A 22 27.34 26.34 -25.36
N ALA A 23 26.56 27.27 -24.77
CA ALA A 23 25.86 27.04 -23.51
C ALA A 23 24.85 25.89 -23.60
N PHE A 24 24.10 25.79 -24.70
CA PHE A 24 23.19 24.67 -24.96
C PHE A 24 23.95 23.34 -25.09
N VAL A 25 25.09 23.33 -25.79
CA VAL A 25 25.93 22.12 -25.93
C VAL A 25 26.48 21.68 -24.57
N VAL A 26 27.00 22.59 -23.74
CA VAL A 26 27.49 22.26 -22.40
C VAL A 26 26.36 21.73 -21.51
N LEU A 27 25.18 22.37 -21.54
CA LEU A 27 24.02 21.89 -20.81
C LEU A 27 23.59 20.50 -21.29
N MET A 28 23.54 20.26 -22.60
CA MET A 28 23.24 18.95 -23.17
C MET A 28 24.26 17.90 -22.76
N MET A 29 25.55 18.20 -22.82
CA MET A 29 26.61 17.27 -22.37
C MET A 29 26.48 16.97 -20.87
N TRP A 30 26.14 17.96 -20.04
CA TRP A 30 25.93 17.76 -18.62
C TRP A 30 24.69 16.91 -18.33
N ILE A 31 23.58 17.14 -19.06
CA ILE A 31 22.38 16.31 -18.98
C ILE A 31 22.68 14.89 -19.44
N ILE A 32 23.38 14.71 -20.56
CA ILE A 32 23.76 13.38 -21.08
C ILE A 32 24.66 12.68 -20.06
N TYR A 33 25.67 13.36 -19.51
CA TYR A 33 26.53 12.81 -18.48
C TYR A 33 25.71 12.39 -17.25
N TYR A 34 24.83 13.25 -16.74
CA TYR A 34 23.97 12.94 -15.59
C TYR A 34 23.08 11.73 -15.85
N VAL A 35 22.40 11.69 -17.01
CA VAL A 35 21.50 10.58 -17.40
C VAL A 35 22.27 9.28 -17.57
N VAL A 36 23.43 9.30 -18.24
CA VAL A 36 24.28 8.13 -18.43
C VAL A 36 24.85 7.66 -17.09
N TYR A 37 25.27 8.58 -16.22
CA TYR A 37 25.80 8.28 -14.91
C TYR A 37 24.74 7.65 -13.98
N GLU A 38 23.55 8.24 -13.88
CA GLU A 38 22.39 7.66 -13.17
C GLU A 38 22.07 6.26 -13.71
N TYR A 39 22.00 6.09 -15.03
CA TYR A 39 21.67 4.80 -15.63
C TYR A 39 22.73 3.73 -15.38
N THR A 40 24.01 4.10 -15.46
CA THR A 40 25.13 3.17 -15.27
C THR A 40 25.37 2.85 -13.80
N VAL A 41 25.23 3.81 -12.89
CA VAL A 41 25.47 3.61 -11.44
C VAL A 41 24.24 3.03 -10.75
N CYS A 42 23.06 3.59 -10.97
CA CYS A 42 21.85 3.13 -10.31
C CYS A 42 21.25 1.91 -10.99
N GLY A 43 21.38 1.75 -12.31
CA GLY A 43 20.78 0.63 -13.05
C GLY A 43 21.57 -0.68 -13.05
N SER A 44 22.88 -0.66 -12.73
CA SER A 44 23.75 -1.84 -12.82
C SER A 44 23.78 -2.70 -11.55
N ASP A 45 23.60 -2.08 -10.37
CA ASP A 45 23.57 -2.79 -9.09
C ASP A 45 22.12 -3.10 -8.68
N PRO A 46 21.73 -4.39 -8.55
CA PRO A 46 20.40 -4.75 -8.06
C PRO A 46 20.12 -4.24 -6.64
N TYR A 47 21.14 -3.90 -5.84
CA TYR A 47 21.01 -3.33 -4.49
C TYR A 47 20.92 -1.80 -4.45
N SER A 48 20.95 -1.12 -5.59
CA SER A 48 20.95 0.34 -5.65
C SER A 48 19.71 0.99 -5.01
N PHE A 49 18.61 0.26 -4.79
CA PHE A 49 17.48 0.74 -3.96
C PHE A 49 17.89 1.08 -2.51
N LEU A 50 19.02 0.56 -2.01
CA LEU A 50 19.62 0.97 -0.73
C LEU A 50 20.44 2.26 -0.85
N SER A 51 20.91 2.59 -2.03
CA SER A 51 21.73 3.78 -2.27
C SER A 51 20.92 5.05 -2.02
N GLU A 52 21.42 5.90 -1.11
CA GLU A 52 20.87 7.23 -0.91
C GLU A 52 20.97 8.07 -2.19
N HIS A 53 22.02 7.87 -2.99
CA HIS A 53 22.23 8.62 -4.22
C HIS A 53 21.13 8.38 -5.29
N CYS A 54 20.58 7.16 -5.34
CA CYS A 54 19.68 6.74 -6.41
C CYS A 54 18.19 6.84 -6.04
N PHE A 55 17.86 6.71 -4.76
CA PHE A 55 16.46 6.59 -4.30
C PHE A 55 16.11 7.47 -3.11
N ALA A 56 17.02 8.30 -2.58
CA ALA A 56 16.65 9.25 -1.53
C ALA A 56 15.86 10.43 -2.12
N ASP A 57 14.77 10.78 -1.45
CA ASP A 57 14.01 12.00 -1.68
C ASP A 57 13.37 12.40 -0.36
N THR A 58 13.68 13.59 0.14
CA THR A 58 13.20 14.05 1.46
C THR A 58 11.89 14.80 1.28
N ARG A 59 10.82 14.24 1.81
CA ARG A 59 9.46 14.78 1.76
C ARG A 59 8.89 14.91 3.18
N THR A 60 7.89 15.77 3.31
CA THR A 60 7.10 15.90 4.53
C THR A 60 5.66 15.48 4.25
N HIS A 61 5.07 14.64 5.11
CA HIS A 61 3.65 14.31 5.05
C HIS A 61 2.82 15.43 5.69
N SER A 62 2.62 16.53 4.95
CA SER A 62 2.00 17.76 5.43
C SER A 62 0.46 17.78 5.36
N TYR A 63 -0.17 16.65 5.02
CA TYR A 63 -1.62 16.54 4.91
C TYR A 63 -2.31 16.63 6.28
N LYS A 64 -3.43 17.32 6.34
CA LYS A 64 -4.23 17.53 7.55
C LYS A 64 -5.35 16.51 7.63
N TYR A 65 -5.69 16.11 8.86
CA TYR A 65 -6.90 15.32 9.09
C TYR A 65 -8.15 16.19 8.92
N LEU A 66 -9.04 15.76 8.03
CA LEU A 66 -10.40 16.28 7.90
C LEU A 66 -11.34 15.54 8.87
N ILE A 67 -11.09 14.25 9.07
CA ILE A 67 -11.72 13.36 10.04
C ILE A 67 -10.59 12.48 10.63
N ASN A 68 -10.48 12.39 11.95
CA ASN A 68 -9.31 11.75 12.58
C ASN A 68 -9.66 10.55 13.46
N GLU A 69 -10.82 10.52 14.13
CA GLU A 69 -11.18 9.47 15.09
C GLU A 69 -10.02 9.11 16.06
N ALA A 70 -9.39 10.15 16.64
CA ALA A 70 -8.13 10.06 17.39
C ALA A 70 -8.19 9.16 18.64
N GLU A 71 -9.40 8.86 19.12
CA GLU A 71 -9.63 8.08 20.33
C GLU A 71 -9.75 6.57 20.06
N ILE A 72 -9.77 6.13 18.79
CA ILE A 72 -10.07 4.75 18.42
C ILE A 72 -9.15 3.70 19.07
N CYS A 73 -7.92 4.11 19.37
CA CYS A 73 -6.88 3.29 19.99
C CYS A 73 -6.46 3.72 21.40
N LYS A 74 -7.16 4.70 22.01
CA LYS A 74 -6.87 5.11 23.39
C LYS A 74 -7.42 4.09 24.40
N PRO A 75 -6.79 3.96 25.58
CA PRO A 75 -7.03 2.82 26.46
C PRO A 75 -8.41 2.91 27.14
N LEU A 76 -9.33 2.09 26.67
CA LEU A 76 -10.21 1.29 27.53
C LEU A 76 -9.53 -0.09 27.62
N PRO A 77 -9.52 -0.77 28.79
CA PRO A 77 -8.38 -1.49 29.39
C PRO A 77 -7.65 -2.61 28.60
N ASP A 78 -7.91 -2.79 27.31
CA ASP A 78 -7.35 -3.85 26.48
C ASP A 78 -6.25 -3.33 25.55
N ASN A 79 -5.12 -4.04 25.53
CA ASN A 79 -4.11 -3.88 24.49
C ASN A 79 -4.73 -4.34 23.16
N ILE A 80 -5.03 -3.40 22.26
CA ILE A 80 -5.59 -3.71 20.94
C ILE A 80 -4.65 -4.69 20.21
N PHE A 81 -5.17 -5.89 19.93
CA PHE A 81 -4.44 -6.94 19.25
C PHE A 81 -4.29 -6.63 17.76
N LEU A 82 -5.36 -6.17 17.11
CA LEU A 82 -5.36 -5.95 15.66
C LEU A 82 -6.07 -4.65 15.27
N LEU A 83 -5.35 -3.78 14.57
CA LEU A 83 -5.94 -2.66 13.83
C LEU A 83 -6.11 -3.05 12.36
N ILE A 84 -7.33 -3.12 11.88
CA ILE A 84 -7.66 -3.34 10.48
C ILE A 84 -7.88 -1.97 9.83
N VAL A 85 -7.12 -1.68 8.78
CA VAL A 85 -7.22 -0.44 8.01
C VAL A 85 -7.58 -0.77 6.57
N VAL A 86 -8.75 -0.32 6.14
CA VAL A 86 -9.27 -0.50 4.79
C VAL A 86 -9.11 0.79 4.01
N PRO A 87 -8.19 0.89 3.03
CA PRO A 87 -8.16 2.04 2.14
C PRO A 87 -9.44 2.04 1.30
N SER A 88 -10.19 3.13 1.36
CA SER A 88 -11.45 3.29 0.63
C SER A 88 -11.50 4.67 -0.03
N ARG A 89 -12.44 4.87 -0.95
CA ARG A 89 -12.74 6.16 -1.58
C ARG A 89 -13.95 6.78 -0.93
N THR A 90 -14.05 8.11 -1.03
CA THR A 90 -15.20 8.88 -0.57
C THR A 90 -16.54 8.37 -1.13
N SER A 91 -16.56 7.91 -2.39
CA SER A 91 -17.74 7.35 -3.06
C SER A 91 -18.13 5.92 -2.67
N GLU A 92 -17.27 5.19 -1.95
CA GLU A 92 -17.44 3.75 -1.67
C GLU A 92 -18.21 3.48 -0.36
N PHE A 93 -19.31 4.22 -0.13
CA PHE A 93 -20.12 4.04 1.07
C PHE A 93 -20.67 2.60 1.18
N GLU A 94 -21.20 2.06 0.08
CA GLU A 94 -21.80 0.73 0.07
C GLU A 94 -20.78 -0.38 0.32
N GLU A 95 -19.56 -0.25 -0.21
CA GLU A 95 -18.47 -1.20 0.03
C GLU A 95 -18.07 -1.20 1.51
N ARG A 96 -17.98 -0.03 2.14
CA ARG A 96 -17.76 0.07 3.60
C ARG A 96 -18.90 -0.57 4.38
N GLN A 97 -20.16 -0.36 3.99
CA GLN A 97 -21.32 -1.00 4.62
C GLN A 97 -21.26 -2.52 4.51
N VAL A 98 -20.92 -3.06 3.33
CA VAL A 98 -20.80 -4.51 3.15
C VAL A 98 -19.71 -5.08 4.04
N ILE A 99 -18.56 -4.42 4.20
CA ILE A 99 -17.52 -4.86 5.12
C ILE A 99 -18.04 -4.85 6.57
N ARG A 100 -18.69 -3.77 7.01
CA ARG A 100 -19.28 -3.65 8.35
C ARG A 100 -20.30 -4.75 8.64
N GLN A 101 -21.09 -5.16 7.64
CA GLN A 101 -22.15 -6.17 7.76
C GLN A 101 -21.65 -7.62 7.60
N THR A 102 -20.46 -7.81 7.01
CA THR A 102 -19.88 -9.13 6.74
C THR A 102 -18.73 -9.45 7.69
N TRP A 103 -17.55 -9.78 7.17
CA TRP A 103 -16.41 -10.21 7.98
C TRP A 103 -15.91 -9.12 8.95
N GLY A 104 -16.13 -7.84 8.63
CA GLY A 104 -15.77 -6.72 9.49
C GLY A 104 -16.64 -6.60 10.73
N SER A 105 -17.85 -7.17 10.73
CA SER A 105 -18.75 -7.19 11.90
C SER A 105 -18.11 -7.87 13.13
N LEU A 106 -17.19 -8.81 12.89
CA LEU A 106 -16.45 -9.50 13.95
C LEU A 106 -15.47 -8.58 14.70
N ALA A 107 -15.01 -7.49 14.06
CA ALA A 107 -14.20 -6.48 14.73
C ALA A 107 -15.05 -5.59 15.64
N VAL A 108 -16.27 -5.23 15.21
CA VAL A 108 -17.20 -4.39 16.00
C VAL A 108 -17.56 -5.05 17.33
N ASN A 109 -17.70 -6.38 17.34
CA ASN A 109 -18.06 -7.16 18.53
C ASN A 109 -16.85 -7.59 19.38
N ASN A 110 -15.63 -7.10 19.10
CA ASN A 110 -14.42 -7.52 19.76
C ASN A 110 -13.57 -6.33 20.25
N THR A 111 -13.36 -6.23 21.56
CA THR A 111 -12.63 -5.10 22.17
C THR A 111 -11.13 -5.09 21.86
N GLU A 112 -10.55 -6.21 21.41
CA GLU A 112 -9.14 -6.31 21.00
C GLU A 112 -8.93 -5.91 19.52
N ILE A 113 -9.98 -5.64 18.75
CA ILE A 113 -9.90 -5.37 17.32
C ILE A 113 -10.49 -4.01 17.01
N ARG A 114 -9.84 -3.25 16.12
CA ARG A 114 -10.40 -2.01 15.56
C ARG A 114 -10.46 -2.13 14.05
N LEU A 115 -11.55 -1.67 13.46
CA LEU A 115 -11.71 -1.55 12.01
C LEU A 115 -11.84 -0.07 11.69
N VAL A 116 -11.04 0.42 10.74
CA VAL A 116 -11.12 1.79 10.24
C VAL A 116 -10.98 1.85 8.73
N PHE A 117 -11.56 2.87 8.13
CA PHE A 117 -11.47 3.18 6.71
C PHE A 117 -10.58 4.41 6.50
N MET A 118 -9.54 4.29 5.68
CA MET A 118 -8.64 5.38 5.34
C MET A 118 -9.00 5.99 3.98
N LEU A 119 -9.36 7.26 3.97
CA LEU A 119 -9.84 8.00 2.80
C LEU A 119 -8.95 9.20 2.48
N GLY A 120 -8.89 9.56 1.20
CA GLY A 120 -8.40 10.88 0.77
C GLY A 120 -9.55 11.86 0.52
N TYR A 121 -9.21 13.07 0.13
CA TYR A 121 -10.15 14.11 -0.29
C TYR A 121 -10.51 13.99 -1.78
N ARG A 122 -11.79 14.20 -2.09
CA ARG A 122 -12.33 14.34 -3.45
C ARG A 122 -13.34 15.49 -3.45
N PRO A 123 -13.15 16.53 -4.27
CA PRO A 123 -14.08 17.67 -4.29
C PRO A 123 -15.47 17.31 -4.84
N GLU A 124 -15.60 16.19 -5.54
CA GLU A 124 -16.87 15.77 -6.16
C GLU A 124 -17.87 15.18 -5.15
N ILE A 125 -17.42 14.81 -3.94
CA ILE A 125 -18.27 14.24 -2.90
C ILE A 125 -18.48 15.28 -1.80
N ASP A 126 -19.74 15.50 -1.41
CA ASP A 126 -20.07 16.38 -0.31
C ASP A 126 -19.46 15.86 1.00
N GLN A 127 -18.59 16.70 1.58
CA GLN A 127 -17.90 16.40 2.82
C GLN A 127 -18.87 16.19 4.00
N GLN A 128 -20.08 16.75 3.95
CA GLN A 128 -21.09 16.54 5.00
C GLN A 128 -21.60 15.09 5.03
N VAL A 129 -21.75 14.45 3.88
CA VAL A 129 -22.17 13.03 3.81
C VAL A 129 -21.17 12.13 4.53
N LEU A 130 -19.88 12.37 4.32
CA LEU A 130 -18.80 11.65 5.00
C LEU A 130 -18.75 11.93 6.50
N LYS A 131 -19.01 13.17 6.91
CA LYS A 131 -19.10 13.52 8.34
C LYS A 131 -20.27 12.82 9.02
N SER A 132 -21.46 12.82 8.40
CA SER A 132 -22.62 12.09 8.92
C SER A 132 -22.34 10.59 9.04
N GLU A 133 -21.64 10.00 8.07
CA GLU A 133 -21.20 8.60 8.16
C GLU A 133 -20.24 8.40 9.35
N SER A 134 -19.23 9.24 9.50
CA SER A 134 -18.27 9.14 10.62
C SER A 134 -18.94 9.33 11.97
N GLU A 135 -19.89 10.26 12.09
CA GLU A 135 -20.69 10.47 13.31
C GLU A 135 -21.56 9.26 13.66
N THR A 136 -21.89 8.41 12.68
CA THR A 136 -22.69 7.20 12.90
C THR A 136 -21.81 6.01 13.28
N TYR A 137 -20.67 5.82 12.60
CA TYR A 137 -19.87 4.59 12.71
C TYR A 137 -18.53 4.76 13.43
N HIS A 138 -18.03 5.99 13.58
CA HIS A 138 -16.78 6.34 14.24
C HIS A 138 -15.54 5.55 13.76
N ASP A 139 -15.51 5.23 12.47
CA ASP A 139 -14.49 4.37 11.86
C ASP A 139 -13.86 4.97 10.60
N ILE A 140 -14.02 6.27 10.35
CA ILE A 140 -13.45 6.95 9.17
C ILE A 140 -12.28 7.83 9.57
N ILE A 141 -11.17 7.66 8.87
CA ILE A 141 -10.02 8.56 8.92
C ILE A 141 -9.87 9.15 7.53
N GLN A 142 -9.81 10.48 7.46
CA GLN A 142 -9.67 11.19 6.20
C GLN A 142 -8.61 12.26 6.29
N GLU A 143 -7.71 12.27 5.32
CA GLU A 143 -6.75 13.34 5.13
C GLU A 143 -7.02 14.14 3.85
N ASP A 144 -6.52 15.37 3.79
CA ASP A 144 -6.77 16.32 2.71
C ASP A 144 -5.93 16.10 1.43
N PHE A 145 -5.28 14.94 1.27
CA PHE A 145 -4.61 14.59 0.00
C PHE A 145 -5.64 14.23 -1.07
N TYR A 146 -5.37 14.60 -2.33
CA TYR A 146 -6.25 14.24 -3.44
C TYR A 146 -6.27 12.73 -3.68
N ASP A 147 -7.42 12.09 -3.54
CA ASP A 147 -7.55 10.64 -3.68
C ASP A 147 -7.52 10.22 -5.16
N SER A 148 -6.54 9.39 -5.50
CA SER A 148 -6.42 8.79 -6.82
C SER A 148 -5.59 7.52 -6.76
N TYR A 149 -5.72 6.65 -7.77
CA TYR A 149 -4.90 5.44 -7.87
C TYR A 149 -3.39 5.75 -7.85
N ARG A 150 -2.96 6.88 -8.43
CA ARG A 150 -1.55 7.28 -8.43
C ARG A 150 -1.05 7.74 -7.06
N ASN A 151 -1.97 8.14 -6.17
CA ASN A 151 -1.67 8.62 -4.82
C ASN A 151 -1.90 7.54 -3.75
N LEU A 152 -2.03 6.26 -4.11
CA LEU A 152 -2.17 5.17 -3.14
C LEU A 152 -0.99 5.11 -2.16
N SER A 153 0.22 5.43 -2.60
CA SER A 153 1.38 5.51 -1.71
C SER A 153 1.26 6.61 -0.66
N ILE A 154 0.66 7.76 -1.00
CA ILE A 154 0.35 8.82 -0.03
C ILE A 154 -0.69 8.29 0.96
N LYS A 155 -1.72 7.59 0.47
CA LYS A 155 -2.72 6.95 1.33
C LYS A 155 -2.10 5.93 2.29
N SER A 156 -1.14 5.11 1.86
CA SER A 156 -0.43 4.19 2.77
C SER A 156 0.52 4.92 3.72
N GLU A 157 1.18 6.00 3.30
CA GLU A 157 1.92 6.88 4.23
C GLU A 157 0.97 7.43 5.32
N ALA A 158 -0.26 7.80 4.95
CA ALA A 158 -1.30 8.22 5.90
C ALA A 158 -1.71 7.09 6.87
N ILE A 159 -1.85 5.84 6.38
CA ILE A 159 -2.09 4.66 7.23
C ILE A 159 -0.95 4.48 8.25
N LEU A 160 0.30 4.52 7.80
CA LEU A 160 1.46 4.37 8.68
C LEU A 160 1.54 5.51 9.69
N ARG A 161 1.25 6.75 9.26
CA ARG A 161 1.21 7.94 10.13
C ARG A 161 0.13 7.83 11.18
N PHE A 162 -1.08 7.46 10.79
CA PHE A 162 -2.19 7.26 11.72
C PHE A 162 -1.86 6.19 12.75
N ALA A 163 -1.41 5.02 12.29
CA ALA A 163 -1.05 3.92 13.16
C ALA A 163 0.08 4.30 14.15
N ASN A 164 1.12 4.98 13.67
CA ASN A 164 2.21 5.44 14.51
C ASN A 164 1.78 6.51 15.54
N THR A 165 0.83 7.38 15.18
CA THR A 165 0.46 8.54 16.00
C THR A 165 -0.61 8.20 17.03
N PHE A 166 -1.65 7.47 16.62
CA PHE A 166 -2.83 7.22 17.45
C PHE A 166 -2.92 5.77 17.94
N CYS A 167 -2.27 4.82 17.26
CA CYS A 167 -2.37 3.38 17.54
C CYS A 167 -1.00 2.72 17.77
N SER A 168 -0.06 3.41 18.42
CA SER A 168 1.34 2.96 18.53
C SER A 168 1.55 1.68 19.36
N ASN A 169 0.56 1.27 20.15
CA ASN A 169 0.63 0.11 21.05
C ASN A 169 -0.07 -1.15 20.51
N VAL A 170 -0.66 -1.09 19.31
CA VAL A 170 -1.34 -2.27 18.72
C VAL A 170 -0.34 -3.40 18.48
N LYS A 171 -0.76 -4.67 18.58
CA LYS A 171 0.15 -5.79 18.27
C LYS A 171 0.39 -5.96 16.77
N TYR A 172 -0.69 -5.88 15.99
CA TYR A 172 -0.66 -6.04 14.54
C TYR A 172 -1.53 -5.01 13.86
N ILE A 173 -1.19 -4.71 12.60
CA ILE A 173 -2.00 -3.88 11.71
C ILE A 173 -2.23 -4.66 10.43
N LEU A 174 -3.48 -4.87 10.04
CA LEU A 174 -3.86 -5.42 8.75
C LEU A 174 -4.22 -4.26 7.82
N LYS A 175 -3.46 -4.06 6.74
CA LYS A 175 -3.96 -3.30 5.58
C LYS A 175 -4.67 -4.27 4.66
N VAL A 176 -5.89 -3.96 4.25
CA VAL A 176 -6.69 -4.81 3.36
C VAL A 176 -7.58 -3.98 2.44
N ASP A 177 -7.61 -4.30 1.16
CA ASP A 177 -8.44 -3.59 0.16
C ASP A 177 -9.94 -3.92 0.35
N ALA A 178 -10.80 -3.01 -0.12
CA ALA A 178 -12.25 -3.10 0.11
C ALA A 178 -12.95 -4.27 -0.63
N ASP A 179 -12.27 -4.90 -1.59
CA ASP A 179 -12.77 -6.02 -2.39
C ASP A 179 -12.20 -7.38 -1.94
N VAL A 180 -11.71 -7.45 -0.70
CA VAL A 180 -11.12 -8.65 -0.10
C VAL A 180 -12.03 -9.18 1.00
N PHE A 181 -12.26 -10.50 1.00
CA PHE A 181 -12.90 -11.18 2.12
C PHE A 181 -11.85 -11.72 3.08
N VAL A 182 -12.01 -11.49 4.38
CA VAL A 182 -11.08 -11.92 5.43
C VAL A 182 -11.73 -12.95 6.35
N ASN A 183 -11.13 -14.14 6.47
CA ASN A 183 -11.42 -15.07 7.55
C ASN A 183 -10.71 -14.60 8.83
N LEU A 184 -11.35 -13.66 9.54
CA LEU A 184 -10.75 -12.98 10.68
C LEU A 184 -10.37 -13.93 11.84
N PRO A 185 -11.17 -14.94 12.22
CA PRO A 185 -10.76 -15.92 13.23
C PRO A 185 -9.46 -16.65 12.86
N ALA A 186 -9.33 -17.09 11.60
CA ALA A 186 -8.13 -17.76 11.12
C ALA A 186 -6.90 -16.84 11.08
N LEU A 187 -7.08 -15.54 10.82
CA LEU A 187 -6.01 -14.56 10.90
C LEU A 187 -5.52 -14.38 12.34
N ILE A 188 -6.45 -14.24 13.30
CA ILE A 188 -6.12 -14.02 14.71
C ILE A 188 -5.36 -15.22 15.27
N GLU A 189 -5.81 -16.43 14.98
CA GLU A 189 -5.14 -17.68 15.36
C GLU A 189 -3.70 -17.71 14.82
N ASP A 190 -3.50 -17.46 13.52
CA ASP A 190 -2.17 -17.45 12.90
C ASP A 190 -1.23 -16.42 13.55
N LEU A 191 -1.73 -15.21 13.81
CA LEU A 191 -0.94 -14.14 14.42
C LEU A 191 -0.59 -14.43 15.90
N ARG A 192 -1.51 -15.03 16.66
CA ARG A 192 -1.26 -15.42 18.05
C ARG A 192 -0.22 -16.53 18.15
N GLU A 193 -0.29 -17.54 17.29
CA GLU A 193 0.68 -18.63 17.25
C GLU A 193 2.07 -18.17 16.81
N ARG A 194 2.12 -17.29 15.81
CA ARG A 194 3.37 -16.85 15.23
C ARG A 194 4.14 -15.88 16.11
N GLY A 195 3.46 -14.91 16.70
CA GLY A 195 4.12 -13.79 17.38
C GLY A 195 5.01 -12.97 16.44
N GLY A 196 5.94 -12.19 17.02
CA GLY A 196 7.00 -11.51 16.28
C GLY A 196 6.82 -9.99 16.12
N THR A 197 7.96 -9.33 15.92
CA THR A 197 8.11 -7.88 15.74
C THR A 197 9.00 -7.59 14.53
N ASN A 198 9.09 -6.34 14.10
CA ASN A 198 9.88 -5.90 12.95
C ASN A 198 9.58 -6.68 11.66
N MET A 199 8.30 -7.02 11.41
CA MET A 199 7.91 -7.83 10.26
C MET A 199 6.72 -7.28 9.49
N ILE A 200 6.67 -7.63 8.20
CA ILE A 200 5.50 -7.51 7.34
C ILE A 200 5.22 -8.85 6.66
N MET A 201 3.94 -9.22 6.55
CA MET A 201 3.49 -10.54 6.15
C MET A 201 2.40 -10.50 5.10
N GLY A 202 2.49 -11.37 4.10
CA GLY A 202 1.45 -11.56 3.12
C GLY A 202 1.92 -12.47 1.99
N TYR A 203 1.26 -12.42 0.84
CA TYR A 203 1.73 -13.17 -0.32
C TYR A 203 2.94 -12.48 -0.96
N VAL A 204 4.04 -13.21 -1.17
CA VAL A 204 5.30 -12.62 -1.64
C VAL A 204 5.41 -12.77 -3.15
N PHE A 205 5.73 -11.67 -3.83
CA PHE A 205 6.20 -11.66 -5.20
C PHE A 205 7.70 -11.38 -5.25
N SER A 206 8.41 -12.20 -6.03
CA SER A 206 9.86 -12.14 -6.25
C SER A 206 10.14 -12.08 -7.75
N PHE A 207 11.30 -11.53 -8.12
CA PHE A 207 11.83 -11.55 -9.49
C PHE A 207 10.88 -10.97 -10.56
N ARG A 208 9.99 -10.04 -10.17
CA ARG A 208 9.10 -9.35 -11.11
C ARG A 208 9.87 -8.25 -11.83
N MET A 209 9.60 -8.07 -13.11
CA MET A 209 10.10 -6.93 -13.87
C MET A 209 9.10 -5.77 -13.78
N PRO A 210 9.57 -4.51 -13.67
CA PRO A 210 8.72 -3.33 -13.75
C PRO A 210 8.03 -3.25 -15.12
N PHE A 211 6.73 -2.99 -15.12
CA PHE A 211 5.97 -2.83 -16.36
C PHE A 211 6.42 -1.56 -17.09
N ARG A 212 6.86 -1.71 -18.34
CA ARG A 212 7.39 -0.60 -19.16
C ARG A 212 6.42 -0.11 -20.23
N ASP A 213 5.25 -0.71 -20.34
CA ASP A 213 4.17 -0.24 -21.22
C ASP A 213 3.46 0.96 -20.59
N GLN A 214 3.49 2.11 -21.28
CA GLN A 214 2.86 3.36 -20.84
C GLN A 214 1.33 3.26 -20.75
N GLY A 215 0.70 2.36 -21.52
CA GLY A 215 -0.74 2.10 -21.45
C GLY A 215 -1.17 1.32 -20.21
N SER A 216 -0.21 0.69 -19.51
CA SER A 216 -0.50 -0.09 -18.32
C SER A 216 -0.75 0.81 -17.10
N LYS A 217 -1.80 0.51 -16.33
CA LYS A 217 -2.02 1.12 -15.01
C LYS A 217 -0.84 0.88 -14.04
N PHE A 218 -0.03 -0.15 -14.30
CA PHE A 218 1.14 -0.52 -13.53
C PHE A 218 2.45 0.04 -14.10
N TYR A 219 2.39 0.97 -15.05
CA TYR A 219 3.57 1.54 -15.71
C TYR A 219 4.57 2.14 -14.71
N PHE A 220 5.84 1.72 -14.85
CA PHE A 220 7.01 2.30 -14.23
C PHE A 220 7.92 2.92 -15.29
N GLU A 221 8.07 4.23 -15.21
CA GLU A 221 9.03 4.94 -16.04
C GLU A 221 10.47 4.49 -15.78
N ARG A 222 11.25 4.30 -16.85
CA ARG A 222 12.63 3.81 -16.76
C ARG A 222 13.58 4.78 -16.08
N ILE A 223 13.38 6.08 -16.27
CA ILE A 223 14.14 7.13 -15.56
C ILE A 223 13.81 7.09 -14.06
N SER A 224 12.55 6.87 -13.72
CA SER A 224 12.11 6.87 -12.32
C SER A 224 12.51 5.61 -11.55
N TYR A 225 12.62 4.48 -12.23
CA TYR A 225 13.10 3.21 -11.69
C TYR A 225 14.00 2.51 -12.72
N PRO A 226 15.34 2.68 -12.64
CA PRO A 226 16.26 2.16 -13.66
C PRO A 226 16.51 0.65 -13.55
N LEU A 227 16.13 0.01 -12.45
CA LEU A 227 16.47 -1.40 -12.19
C LEU A 227 15.70 -2.36 -13.09
N THR A 228 16.36 -3.49 -13.38
CA THR A 228 15.79 -4.59 -14.16
C THR A 228 14.68 -5.31 -13.42
N TYR A 229 14.83 -5.50 -12.10
CA TYR A 229 13.86 -6.22 -11.26
C TYR A 229 13.31 -5.31 -10.17
N LEU A 230 12.05 -5.54 -9.82
CA LEU A 230 11.41 -5.01 -8.63
C LEU A 230 12.00 -5.70 -7.39
N PRO A 231 12.07 -5.00 -6.23
CA PRO A 231 12.42 -5.66 -4.98
C PRO A 231 11.39 -6.74 -4.66
N THR A 232 11.77 -7.76 -3.88
CA THR A 232 10.78 -8.67 -3.30
C THR A 232 9.81 -7.89 -2.42
N TYR A 233 8.51 -8.07 -2.69
CA TYR A 233 7.42 -7.28 -2.13
C TYR A 233 6.20 -8.17 -1.85
N LEU A 234 5.23 -7.65 -1.10
CA LEU A 234 3.94 -8.29 -0.89
C LEU A 234 2.94 -7.85 -1.94
N ASN A 235 2.03 -8.74 -2.29
CA ASN A 235 0.92 -8.39 -3.16
C ASN A 235 -0.07 -7.45 -2.45
N GLY A 236 -0.55 -6.42 -3.17
CA GLY A 236 -1.31 -5.30 -2.61
C GLY A 236 -2.65 -5.53 -1.88
N PRO A 237 -3.50 -6.53 -2.21
CA PRO A 237 -4.84 -6.69 -1.63
C PRO A 237 -4.85 -6.82 -0.11
N ALA A 238 -3.86 -7.48 0.49
CA ALA A 238 -3.74 -7.53 1.95
C ALA A 238 -2.32 -7.83 2.42
N TYR A 239 -1.92 -7.17 3.50
CA TYR A 239 -0.71 -7.51 4.24
C TYR A 239 -0.82 -7.09 5.71
N VAL A 240 -0.10 -7.81 6.58
CA VAL A 240 -0.02 -7.53 8.01
C VAL A 240 1.33 -6.93 8.36
N LEU A 241 1.33 -5.93 9.24
CA LEU A 241 2.49 -5.30 9.85
C LEU A 241 2.51 -5.66 11.34
N SER A 242 3.68 -5.91 11.93
CA SER A 242 3.80 -5.84 13.40
C SER A 242 3.73 -4.39 13.86
N GLY A 243 3.13 -4.15 15.03
CA GLY A 243 2.84 -2.80 15.52
C GLY A 243 4.03 -1.86 15.70
N ASP A 244 5.25 -2.39 15.77
CA ASP A 244 6.49 -1.60 15.87
C ASP A 244 7.03 -1.08 14.52
N THR A 245 6.47 -1.55 13.40
CA THR A 245 6.97 -1.23 12.05
C THR A 245 6.48 0.09 11.44
N PRO A 246 5.27 0.62 11.74
CA PRO A 246 4.79 1.85 11.09
C PRO A 246 5.74 3.03 11.22
N ARG A 247 6.34 3.21 12.40
CA ARG A 247 7.34 4.27 12.64
C ARG A 247 8.54 4.18 11.70
N LYS A 248 9.11 2.98 11.58
CA LYS A 248 10.30 2.70 10.74
C LYS A 248 9.97 2.91 9.27
N LEU A 249 8.85 2.33 8.82
CA LEU A 249 8.42 2.44 7.43
C LEU A 249 8.09 3.88 7.06
N LEU A 250 7.35 4.62 7.89
CA LEU A 250 7.01 6.02 7.62
C LEU A 250 8.27 6.88 7.52
N SER A 251 9.20 6.75 8.47
CA SER A 251 10.44 7.53 8.46
C SER A 251 11.27 7.27 7.20
N VAL A 252 11.31 6.03 6.71
CA VAL A 252 12.04 5.68 5.48
C VAL A 252 11.28 6.08 4.22
N ALA A 253 9.95 5.94 4.20
CA ALA A 253 9.10 6.34 3.08
C ALA A 253 9.25 7.82 2.77
N LEU A 254 9.26 8.67 3.81
CA LEU A 254 9.44 10.11 3.69
C LEU A 254 10.86 10.52 3.26
N ASN A 255 11.83 9.61 3.28
CA ASN A 255 13.19 9.81 2.80
C ASN A 255 13.49 8.95 1.56
N THR A 256 12.45 8.48 0.85
CA THR A 256 12.58 7.66 -0.34
C THR A 256 11.70 8.22 -1.46
N LYS A 257 12.23 8.20 -2.68
CA LYS A 257 11.50 8.55 -3.90
C LYS A 257 10.21 7.75 -4.00
N GLN A 258 9.09 8.46 -4.07
CA GLN A 258 7.76 7.86 -4.06
C GLN A 258 7.41 7.23 -5.42
N TYR A 259 6.75 6.07 -5.39
CA TYR A 259 6.17 5.42 -6.57
C TYR A 259 4.66 5.30 -6.42
N ALA A 260 3.90 5.33 -7.53
CA ALA A 260 2.44 5.20 -7.48
C ALA A 260 1.96 3.80 -7.04
N LEU A 261 2.70 2.75 -7.37
CA LEU A 261 2.35 1.38 -6.96
C LEU A 261 2.78 1.17 -5.50
N GLU A 262 1.81 1.37 -4.63
CA GLU A 262 1.95 1.38 -3.18
C GLU A 262 2.55 0.10 -2.62
N ASP A 263 2.13 -1.07 -3.11
CA ASP A 263 2.59 -2.36 -2.62
C ASP A 263 4.09 -2.55 -2.87
N ILE A 264 4.56 -2.22 -4.07
CA ILE A 264 5.99 -2.21 -4.41
C ILE A 264 6.75 -1.15 -3.61
N PHE A 265 6.18 0.04 -3.44
CA PHE A 265 6.83 1.13 -2.72
C PHE A 265 7.00 0.80 -1.23
N ILE A 266 5.90 0.55 -0.51
CA ILE A 266 5.89 0.33 0.94
C ILE A 266 6.51 -1.02 1.28
N THR A 267 6.02 -2.11 0.70
CA THR A 267 6.40 -3.47 1.11
C THR A 267 7.65 -3.98 0.39
N GLY A 268 8.04 -3.34 -0.71
CA GLY A 268 9.25 -3.65 -1.46
C GLY A 268 10.41 -2.72 -1.10
N VAL A 269 10.40 -1.50 -1.64
CA VAL A 269 11.51 -0.53 -1.54
C VAL A 269 11.70 -0.06 -0.10
N VAL A 270 10.67 0.55 0.50
CA VAL A 270 10.72 1.17 1.83
C VAL A 270 11.01 0.11 2.90
N ARG A 271 10.28 -0.99 2.90
CA ARG A 271 10.53 -2.12 3.82
C ARG A 271 11.99 -2.60 3.77
N LYS A 272 12.55 -2.77 2.56
CA LYS A 272 13.93 -3.26 2.40
C LYS A 272 14.95 -2.26 2.94
N ARG A 273 14.76 -0.96 2.66
CA ARG A 273 15.57 0.14 3.21
C ARG A 273 15.43 0.25 4.74
N ALA A 274 14.25 -0.03 5.28
CA ALA A 274 13.96 -0.01 6.72
C ALA A 274 14.41 -1.27 7.47
N ALA A 275 15.01 -2.25 6.79
CA ALA A 275 15.39 -3.54 7.36
C ALA A 275 14.24 -4.27 8.10
N VAL A 276 13.01 -4.13 7.58
CA VAL A 276 11.83 -4.85 8.07
C VAL A 276 11.75 -6.23 7.40
N GLN A 277 11.55 -7.27 8.20
CA GLN A 277 11.51 -8.65 7.72
C GLN A 277 10.28 -8.89 6.84
N LEU A 278 10.47 -9.54 5.70
CA LEU A 278 9.39 -9.94 4.80
C LEU A 278 9.04 -11.41 5.05
N ILE A 279 7.77 -11.69 5.38
CA ILE A 279 7.30 -13.04 5.64
C ILE A 279 6.29 -13.47 4.57
N HIS A 280 6.58 -14.58 3.91
CA HIS A 280 5.64 -15.20 2.98
C HIS A 280 4.54 -15.95 3.71
N HIS A 281 3.29 -15.72 3.30
CA HIS A 281 2.11 -16.38 3.84
C HIS A 281 1.19 -16.91 2.73
N ARG A 282 1.17 -18.23 2.54
CA ARG A 282 0.40 -18.89 1.46
C ARG A 282 -1.12 -18.81 1.61
N ARG A 283 -1.60 -18.54 2.83
CA ARG A 283 -3.03 -18.37 3.11
C ARG A 283 -3.54 -16.97 2.70
N PHE A 284 -2.66 -16.06 2.32
CA PHE A 284 -3.04 -14.78 1.72
C PHE A 284 -3.20 -14.97 0.21
N ASP A 285 -4.38 -15.38 -0.25
CA ASP A 285 -4.55 -15.66 -1.68
C ASP A 285 -4.91 -14.40 -2.47
N TYR A 286 -4.07 -14.08 -3.46
CA TYR A 286 -4.29 -12.94 -4.35
C TYR A 286 -5.16 -13.27 -5.56
N ARG A 287 -5.37 -14.56 -5.83
CA ARG A 287 -6.13 -15.04 -6.99
C ARG A 287 -7.62 -15.01 -6.67
N LYS A 288 -8.43 -14.72 -7.69
CA LYS A 288 -9.89 -14.75 -7.57
C LYS A 288 -10.35 -16.16 -7.20
N PRO A 289 -10.83 -16.37 -5.98
CA PRO A 289 -11.26 -17.69 -5.55
C PRO A 289 -12.70 -17.93 -6.00
N PHE A 290 -13.18 -19.15 -5.75
CA PHE A 290 -14.60 -19.45 -5.82
C PHE A 290 -15.38 -18.67 -4.77
N VAL A 291 -16.64 -18.32 -5.08
CA VAL A 291 -17.58 -17.66 -4.15
C VAL A 291 -18.15 -18.73 -3.20
N ASP A 292 -17.27 -19.31 -2.39
CA ASP A 292 -17.58 -20.41 -1.50
C ASP A 292 -16.83 -20.26 -0.18
N ILE A 293 -17.54 -20.28 0.95
CA ILE A 293 -16.92 -20.19 2.27
C ILE A 293 -15.93 -21.34 2.55
N CYS A 294 -16.10 -22.49 1.90
CA CYS A 294 -15.22 -23.64 2.05
C CYS A 294 -13.79 -23.39 1.55
N TRP A 295 -13.59 -22.40 0.66
CA TRP A 295 -12.26 -21.93 0.29
C TRP A 295 -11.47 -21.41 1.50
N PHE A 296 -12.17 -20.82 2.47
CA PHE A 296 -11.58 -20.19 3.65
C PHE A 296 -11.31 -21.16 4.81
N GLU A 297 -11.57 -22.46 4.66
CA GLU A 297 -11.08 -23.47 5.64
C GLU A 297 -9.54 -23.49 5.69
N HIS A 298 -8.88 -23.19 4.56
CA HIS A 298 -7.41 -23.18 4.46
C HIS A 298 -6.82 -21.82 4.07
N LYS A 299 -7.66 -20.83 3.71
CA LYS A 299 -7.21 -19.47 3.36
C LYS A 299 -7.63 -18.44 4.40
N ILE A 300 -6.81 -17.40 4.55
CA ILE A 300 -7.08 -16.27 5.43
C ILE A 300 -7.76 -15.14 4.65
N ILE A 301 -7.29 -14.86 3.42
CA ILE A 301 -7.92 -13.86 2.55
C ILE A 301 -8.24 -14.45 1.17
N GLY A 302 -9.18 -13.81 0.48
CA GLY A 302 -9.48 -14.04 -0.93
C GLY A 302 -9.82 -12.72 -1.62
N HIS A 303 -9.36 -12.56 -2.86
CA HIS A 303 -9.46 -11.33 -3.65
C HIS A 303 -9.71 -11.69 -5.12
N SER A 304 -10.58 -11.07 -5.93
CA SER A 304 -11.40 -9.87 -5.68
C SER A 304 -12.89 -10.21 -5.79
N PHE A 305 -13.66 -9.73 -4.83
CA PHE A 305 -15.12 -9.91 -4.73
C PHE A 305 -15.86 -8.60 -4.89
N ASN A 306 -17.01 -8.64 -5.57
CA ASN A 306 -17.98 -7.54 -5.49
C ASN A 306 -18.82 -7.65 -4.21
N LYS A 307 -19.70 -6.67 -4.01
CA LYS A 307 -20.59 -6.56 -2.84
C LYS A 307 -21.47 -7.80 -2.65
N GLU A 308 -22.08 -8.27 -3.74
CA GLU A 308 -22.99 -9.42 -3.72
C GLU A 308 -22.24 -10.70 -3.34
N GLN A 309 -21.03 -10.90 -3.89
CA GLN A 309 -20.18 -12.05 -3.59
C GLN A 309 -19.71 -12.05 -2.13
N MET A 310 -19.35 -10.88 -1.58
CA MET A 310 -18.98 -10.77 -0.15
C MET A 310 -20.15 -11.12 0.77
N LEU A 311 -21.35 -10.63 0.47
CA LEU A 311 -22.58 -10.96 1.20
C LEU A 311 -22.92 -12.45 1.07
N GLU A 312 -22.77 -13.04 -0.12
CA GLU A 312 -23.03 -14.45 -0.36
C GLU A 312 -22.09 -15.34 0.46
N ILE A 313 -20.77 -15.09 0.41
CA ILE A 313 -19.80 -15.84 1.22
C ILE A 313 -20.11 -15.73 2.71
N TRP A 314 -20.44 -14.52 3.17
CA TRP A 314 -20.83 -14.30 4.56
C TRP A 314 -22.10 -15.05 4.96
N SER A 315 -23.12 -15.07 4.09
CA SER A 315 -24.35 -15.80 4.34
C SER A 315 -24.10 -17.30 4.51
N GLN A 316 -23.23 -17.89 3.68
CA GLN A 316 -22.82 -19.30 3.79
C GLN A 316 -22.09 -19.55 5.12
N LYS A 317 -21.29 -18.60 5.60
CA LYS A 317 -20.62 -18.66 6.91
C LYS A 317 -21.63 -18.64 8.06
N VAL A 318 -22.57 -17.70 8.05
CA VAL A 318 -23.61 -17.55 9.10
C VAL A 318 -24.52 -18.76 9.16
N GLN A 319 -24.83 -19.36 8.00
CA GLN A 319 -25.62 -20.60 7.91
C GLN A 319 -24.82 -21.86 8.28
N ASN A 320 -23.56 -21.74 8.70
CA ASN A 320 -22.67 -22.86 9.02
C ASN A 320 -22.64 -23.92 7.90
N LYS A 321 -22.53 -23.48 6.64
CA LYS A 321 -22.42 -24.37 5.48
C LYS A 321 -21.33 -25.42 5.73
N THR A 322 -21.67 -26.69 5.57
CA THR A 322 -20.74 -27.80 5.76
C THR A 322 -19.91 -28.06 4.50
N CYS A 323 -18.59 -28.15 4.66
CA CYS A 323 -17.67 -28.45 3.57
C CYS A 323 -17.41 -29.95 3.47
N THR A 324 -17.83 -30.56 2.37
CA THR A 324 -17.62 -32.00 2.15
C THR A 324 -16.16 -32.31 1.85
N THR A 325 -15.75 -33.56 2.08
CA THR A 325 -14.39 -34.02 1.77
C THR A 325 -14.03 -33.82 0.29
N SER A 326 -14.97 -34.00 -0.63
CA SER A 326 -14.74 -33.78 -2.07
C SER A 326 -14.43 -32.32 -2.39
N ILE A 327 -15.16 -31.38 -1.80
CA ILE A 327 -14.92 -29.93 -1.96
C ILE A 327 -13.55 -29.55 -1.40
N ARG A 328 -13.20 -30.07 -0.21
CA ARG A 328 -11.89 -29.84 0.41
C ARG A 328 -10.75 -30.32 -0.48
N VAL A 329 -10.86 -31.54 -1.01
CA VAL A 329 -9.85 -32.11 -1.93
C VAL A 329 -9.74 -31.27 -3.20
N PHE A 330 -10.87 -30.84 -3.77
CA PHE A 330 -10.88 -29.98 -4.94
C PHE A 330 -10.12 -28.66 -4.72
N TYR A 331 -10.39 -27.95 -3.61
CA TYR A 331 -9.68 -26.70 -3.32
C TYR A 331 -8.21 -26.90 -2.98
N MET A 332 -7.85 -27.98 -2.27
CA MET A 332 -6.44 -28.32 -2.02
C MET A 332 -5.68 -28.59 -3.32
N LEU A 333 -6.29 -29.32 -4.27
CA LEU A 333 -5.68 -29.60 -5.57
C LEU A 333 -5.56 -28.35 -6.43
N HIS A 334 -6.61 -27.52 -6.47
CA HIS A 334 -6.60 -26.26 -7.19
C HIS A 334 -5.45 -25.34 -6.71
N ASP A 335 -5.25 -25.26 -5.39
CA ASP A 335 -4.16 -24.44 -4.82
C ASP A 335 -2.77 -24.94 -5.23
N ARG A 336 -2.56 -26.27 -5.28
CA ARG A 336 -1.30 -26.89 -5.70
C ARG A 336 -1.03 -26.76 -7.19
N LEU A 337 -2.04 -26.92 -8.03
CA LEU A 337 -1.90 -26.85 -9.48
C LEU A 337 -1.61 -25.43 -9.95
N ALA A 338 -2.18 -24.42 -9.29
CA ALA A 338 -1.95 -23.02 -9.62
C ALA A 338 -0.61 -22.45 -9.08
N LEU A 339 0.33 -23.30 -8.65
CA LEU A 339 1.72 -22.96 -8.33
C LEU A 339 2.70 -23.38 -9.44
N TRP A 340 2.20 -24.00 -10.50
CA TRP A 340 2.89 -24.33 -11.75
C TRP A 340 2.30 -23.49 -12.88
#